data_AF-A0AAU9M2T0-F1
#
_entry.id   AF-A0AAU9M2T0-F1
#
_cell.length_a   1.000
_cell.length_b   1.000
_cell.length_c   1.000
_cell.angle_alpha   90.00
_cell.angle_beta   90.00
_cell.angle_gamma   90.00
#
_symmetry.space_group_name_H-M   'P 1'
#
loop_
_entity.id
_entity.type
_entity.pdbx_description
1 polymer ?
#
loop_
_entity_poly.entity_id
_entity_poly.type
_entity_poly.pdbx_seq_one_letter_code
_entity_poly.pdbx_strand_id
1 'polypeptide(L)'
;MYTNPPLLFFFLSNFESPYISSLCYYPAKLYSNVCANRFTAMIHILFALILAEMALIVIFVFKTPLRKFVIMGLDRVKRGQAPIVVKAVGSTIFVVMMSSVYSVMQIHNRRNRDDDGGGELTPTDQILAARHLLEASLMGFSLFLALMIDRLHHYIRELRIRRKNMEAIKKQNRIMENGKTGNQDEVKALEDELSTLKDKITHLKSELDEKTKEASDAEANATAMKKQSEGFLLEYDRLLEENQNFRAQLQSSERRSRAI
;
A
#
# COMPACT_ATOMS: atom_id res chain seq x y z
N MET A 1 35.40 21.64 -0.75
CA MET A 1 33.93 21.62 -0.91
C MET A 1 33.32 22.27 0.31
N TYR A 2 33.15 23.58 0.27
CA TYR A 2 32.63 24.39 1.38
C TYR A 2 31.70 25.44 0.77
N THR A 3 30.40 25.31 1.01
CA THR A 3 29.43 26.39 0.72
C THR A 3 28.40 26.45 1.83
N ASN A 4 28.79 27.21 2.84
CA ASN A 4 28.03 28.02 3.80
C ASN A 4 26.49 28.00 3.73
N PRO A 5 25.82 27.91 4.90
CA PRO A 5 24.50 28.49 5.11
C PRO A 5 24.63 29.88 5.77
N PRO A 6 24.25 31.00 5.12
CA PRO A 6 24.09 32.25 5.86
C PRO A 6 22.86 33.06 5.38
N LEU A 7 21.64 32.62 5.72
CA LEU A 7 20.45 33.45 5.52
C LEU A 7 19.64 33.68 6.80
N LEU A 8 19.66 32.73 7.76
CA LEU A 8 19.00 32.92 9.05
C LEU A 8 19.78 33.85 10.01
N PHE A 9 21.12 33.84 9.92
CA PHE A 9 21.95 34.73 10.74
C PHE A 9 21.93 36.20 10.25
N PHE A 10 21.72 36.42 8.96
CA PHE A 10 21.65 37.78 8.40
C PHE A 10 20.36 38.51 8.80
N PHE A 11 19.26 37.78 8.95
CA PHE A 11 17.98 38.34 9.41
C PHE A 11 17.94 38.59 10.92
N LEU A 12 18.57 37.75 11.73
CA LEU A 12 18.65 37.96 13.18
C LEU A 12 19.70 39.02 13.56
N SER A 13 20.84 39.08 12.85
CA SER A 13 21.90 40.06 13.14
C SER A 13 21.56 41.49 12.73
N ASN A 14 20.54 41.72 11.88
CA ASN A 14 20.06 43.07 11.55
C ASN A 14 18.97 43.58 12.50
N PHE A 15 18.46 42.74 13.42
CA PHE A 15 17.42 43.14 14.37
C PHE A 15 17.99 43.60 15.72
N GLU A 16 19.28 43.40 15.97
CA GLU A 16 19.97 43.83 17.17
C GLU A 16 20.59 45.22 16.95
N SER A 17 19.72 46.20 16.73
CA SER A 17 20.12 47.61 16.66
C SER A 17 19.92 48.26 18.04
N PRO A 18 20.98 48.72 18.74
CA PRO A 18 20.95 49.27 20.10
C PRO A 18 20.31 50.67 20.21
N TYR A 19 19.37 51.02 19.35
CA TYR A 19 18.77 52.37 19.27
C TYR A 19 17.39 52.48 19.92
N ILE A 20 16.84 51.38 20.46
CA ILE A 20 15.51 51.36 21.09
C ILE A 20 15.50 52.15 22.43
N SER A 21 16.65 52.39 23.06
CA SER A 21 16.72 53.08 24.36
C SER A 21 16.81 54.61 24.28
N SER A 22 17.03 55.23 23.12
CA SER A 22 17.39 56.66 23.07
C SER A 22 16.38 57.61 22.40
N LEU A 23 15.21 57.14 21.96
CA LEU A 23 14.17 57.99 21.36
C LEU A 23 13.07 58.46 22.34
N CYS A 24 13.26 58.25 23.65
CA CYS A 24 12.30 58.61 24.69
C CYS A 24 12.64 59.95 25.36
N TYR A 25 12.87 61.02 24.59
CA TYR A 25 12.88 62.40 25.09
C TYR A 25 11.83 63.23 24.32
N TYR A 26 10.72 63.48 25.03
CA TYR A 26 9.46 64.24 24.79
C TYR A 26 9.40 65.37 23.74
N PRO A 27 8.18 65.84 23.29
CA PRO A 27 6.87 65.69 23.93
C PRO A 27 5.67 65.33 23.00
N ALA A 28 5.10 64.13 23.11
CA ALA A 28 3.76 63.81 22.58
C ALA A 28 3.17 62.54 23.25
N LYS A 29 3.11 62.54 24.59
CA LYS A 29 2.94 61.31 25.39
C LYS A 29 1.56 60.62 25.37
N LEU A 30 0.58 61.06 24.59
CA LEU A 30 -0.72 60.35 24.50
C LEU A 30 -0.95 59.67 23.14
N TYR A 31 -0.56 60.32 22.04
CA TYR A 31 -0.64 59.72 20.69
C TYR A 31 0.53 58.77 20.42
N SER A 32 1.70 59.04 21.00
CA SER A 32 2.89 58.18 20.89
C SER A 32 2.70 56.84 21.59
N ASN A 33 2.06 56.80 22.77
CA ASN A 33 1.83 55.54 23.49
C ASN A 33 0.90 54.60 22.72
N VAL A 34 -0.19 55.10 22.14
CA VAL A 34 -1.10 54.26 21.33
C VAL A 34 -0.41 53.78 20.05
N CYS A 35 0.35 54.64 19.38
CA CYS A 35 1.05 54.27 18.15
C CYS A 35 2.22 53.30 18.41
N ALA A 36 2.99 53.54 19.47
CA ALA A 36 4.08 52.67 19.92
C ALA A 36 3.55 51.30 20.38
N ASN A 37 2.46 51.27 21.16
CA ASN A 37 1.86 50.00 21.60
C ASN A 37 1.25 49.21 20.43
N ARG A 38 0.77 49.90 19.38
CA ARG A 38 0.30 49.26 18.16
C ARG A 38 1.46 48.72 17.30
N PHE A 39 2.58 49.42 17.28
CA PHE A 39 3.79 48.99 16.58
C PHE A 39 4.44 47.77 17.26
N THR A 40 4.56 47.76 18.59
CA THR A 40 5.04 46.59 19.36
C THR A 40 4.10 45.40 19.22
N ALA A 41 2.77 45.61 19.18
CA ALA A 41 1.81 44.55 18.90
C ALA A 41 1.98 43.93 17.51
N MET A 42 2.23 44.75 16.47
CA MET A 42 2.51 44.25 15.11
C MET A 42 3.80 43.42 15.05
N ILE A 43 4.85 43.83 15.76
CA ILE A 43 6.11 43.07 15.87
C ILE A 43 5.89 41.74 16.59
N HIS A 44 5.13 41.72 17.69
CA HIS A 44 4.81 40.48 18.40
C HIS A 44 4.03 39.50 17.52
N ILE A 45 3.05 39.99 16.75
CA ILE A 45 2.29 39.16 15.80
C ILE A 45 3.22 38.60 14.73
N LEU A 46 4.12 39.41 14.18
CA LEU A 46 5.09 38.97 13.17
C LEU A 46 6.02 37.89 13.74
N PHE A 47 6.56 38.07 14.94
CA PHE A 47 7.39 37.07 15.60
C PHE A 47 6.61 35.76 15.86
N ALA A 48 5.37 35.85 16.31
CA ALA A 48 4.50 34.69 16.47
C ALA A 48 4.20 33.97 15.15
N LEU A 49 3.99 34.72 14.05
CA LEU A 49 3.79 34.16 12.70
C LEU A 49 5.04 33.44 12.21
N ILE A 50 6.23 34.04 12.35
CA ILE A 50 7.50 33.39 11.97
C ILE A 50 7.72 32.12 12.80
N LEU A 51 7.48 32.17 14.12
CA LEU A 51 7.59 30.98 14.96
C LEU A 51 6.60 29.89 14.54
N ALA A 52 5.36 30.25 14.22
CA ALA A 52 4.35 29.31 13.73
C ALA A 52 4.76 28.71 12.37
N GLU A 53 5.34 29.51 11.47
CA GLU A 53 5.83 29.08 10.18
C GLU A 53 7.01 28.11 10.30
N MET A 54 8.00 28.46 11.13
CA MET A 54 9.15 27.59 11.42
C MET A 54 8.69 26.29 12.08
N ALA A 55 7.74 26.34 13.01
CA ALA A 55 7.13 25.15 13.58
C ALA A 55 6.45 24.31 12.48
N LEU A 56 5.66 24.90 11.59
CA LEU A 56 5.02 24.17 10.49
C LEU A 56 6.03 23.53 9.52
N ILE A 57 7.13 24.21 9.20
CA ILE A 57 8.20 23.68 8.34
C ILE A 57 8.87 22.49 9.03
N VAL A 58 9.22 22.62 10.32
CA VAL A 58 9.81 21.53 11.11
C VAL A 58 8.86 20.33 11.17
N ILE A 59 7.58 20.57 11.46
CA ILE A 59 6.52 19.54 11.47
C ILE A 59 6.41 18.83 10.10
N PHE A 60 6.65 19.55 9.00
CA PHE A 60 6.61 19.00 7.65
C PHE A 60 7.85 18.18 7.30
N VAL A 61 9.04 18.64 7.70
CA VAL A 61 10.33 17.98 7.44
C VAL A 61 10.45 16.67 8.23
N PHE A 62 9.98 16.66 9.49
CA PHE A 62 9.92 15.43 10.28
C PHE A 62 8.82 14.51 9.75
N LYS A 63 9.20 13.60 8.84
CA LYS A 63 8.32 12.57 8.30
C LYS A 63 7.62 11.80 9.44
N THR A 64 6.32 12.06 9.60
CA THR A 64 5.27 11.13 10.05
C THR A 64 5.16 10.69 11.52
N PRO A 65 4.95 11.63 12.46
CA PRO A 65 4.06 11.35 13.61
C PRO A 65 2.96 12.40 13.87
N LEU A 66 3.14 13.63 13.39
CA LEU A 66 2.22 14.76 13.69
C LEU A 66 0.97 14.81 12.83
N ARG A 67 0.81 13.82 11.95
CA ARG A 67 -0.38 13.59 11.12
C ARG A 67 -1.68 13.68 11.93
N LYS A 68 -1.70 13.24 13.19
CA LYS A 68 -2.90 13.31 14.05
C LYS A 68 -3.21 14.74 14.51
N PHE A 69 -2.19 15.50 14.93
CA PHE A 69 -2.36 16.89 15.38
C PHE A 69 -2.79 17.81 14.24
N VAL A 70 -2.15 17.71 13.07
CA VAL A 70 -2.51 18.52 11.91
C VAL A 70 -3.91 18.16 11.41
N ILE A 71 -4.30 16.88 11.44
CA ILE A 71 -5.68 16.47 11.11
C ILE A 71 -6.69 17.04 12.09
N MET A 72 -6.43 16.97 13.40
CA MET A 72 -7.33 17.49 14.44
C MET A 72 -7.51 19.01 14.33
N GLY A 73 -6.41 19.74 14.08
CA GLY A 73 -6.43 21.19 13.89
C GLY A 73 -7.17 21.61 12.62
N LEU A 74 -6.87 20.97 11.48
CA LEU A 74 -7.54 21.29 10.21
C LEU A 74 -9.02 20.88 10.18
N ASP A 75 -9.42 19.79 10.86
CA ASP A 75 -10.84 19.39 10.91
C ASP A 75 -11.70 20.43 11.64
N ARG A 76 -11.13 21.13 12.64
CA ARG A 76 -11.82 22.22 13.36
C ARG A 76 -11.98 23.45 12.48
N VAL A 77 -10.94 23.83 11.76
CA VAL A 77 -10.92 25.06 10.94
C VAL A 77 -11.71 24.92 9.64
N LYS A 78 -11.76 23.73 9.03
CA LYS A 78 -12.28 23.55 7.65
C LYS A 78 -13.64 22.86 7.54
N ARG A 79 -14.40 22.69 8.64
CA ARG A 79 -15.72 22.03 8.66
C ARG A 79 -16.85 22.82 7.97
N GLY A 80 -16.62 24.08 7.57
CA GLY A 80 -17.65 24.96 7.00
C GLY A 80 -17.77 24.96 5.47
N GLN A 81 -16.72 25.33 4.71
CA GLN A 81 -16.87 25.74 3.29
C GLN A 81 -15.60 25.53 2.44
N ALA A 82 -15.10 24.29 2.35
CA ALA A 82 -13.68 24.02 2.17
C ALA A 82 -12.97 24.18 0.79
N PRO A 83 -13.58 24.01 -0.42
CA PRO A 83 -12.74 23.90 -1.64
C PRO A 83 -12.83 25.04 -2.66
N ILE A 84 -13.92 25.81 -2.67
CA ILE A 84 -14.20 26.79 -3.74
C ILE A 84 -13.87 28.22 -3.26
N VAL A 85 -14.39 28.59 -2.09
CA VAL A 85 -14.16 29.92 -1.49
C VAL A 85 -12.67 30.14 -1.19
N VAL A 86 -11.97 29.11 -0.73
CA VAL A 86 -10.54 29.21 -0.40
C VAL A 86 -9.68 29.50 -1.65
N LYS A 87 -10.05 28.96 -2.82
CA LYS A 87 -9.33 29.27 -4.08
C LYS A 87 -9.57 30.71 -4.53
N ALA A 88 -10.79 31.22 -4.39
CA ALA A 88 -11.12 32.59 -4.75
C ALA A 88 -10.45 33.60 -3.80
N VAL A 89 -10.55 33.36 -2.48
CA VAL A 89 -9.96 34.23 -1.46
C VAL A 89 -8.43 34.19 -1.50
N GLY A 90 -7.81 33.04 -1.73
CA GLY A 90 -6.36 32.96 -1.93
C GLY A 90 -5.89 33.77 -3.15
N SER A 91 -6.63 33.69 -4.26
CA SER A 91 -6.35 34.47 -5.46
C SER A 91 -6.49 35.98 -5.21
N THR A 92 -7.56 36.42 -4.54
CA THR A 92 -7.76 37.85 -4.27
C THR A 92 -6.69 38.42 -3.34
N ILE A 93 -6.31 37.69 -2.28
CA ILE A 93 -5.25 38.13 -1.37
C ILE A 93 -3.89 38.13 -2.08
N PHE A 94 -3.63 37.19 -3.00
CA PHE A 94 -2.42 37.19 -3.84
C PHE A 94 -2.33 38.43 -4.75
N VAL A 95 -3.44 38.81 -5.39
CA VAL A 95 -3.49 40.04 -6.21
C VAL A 95 -3.26 41.30 -5.35
N VAL A 96 -3.87 41.37 -4.16
CA VAL A 96 -3.68 42.49 -3.22
C VAL A 96 -2.22 42.58 -2.77
N MET A 97 -1.57 41.45 -2.46
CA MET A 97 -0.14 41.43 -2.09
C MET A 97 0.75 41.91 -3.24
N MET A 98 0.49 41.47 -4.47
CA MET A 98 1.24 41.94 -5.65
C MET A 98 1.11 43.46 -5.85
N SER A 99 -0.08 44.02 -5.59
CA SER A 99 -0.32 45.47 -5.61
C SER A 99 0.48 46.21 -4.53
N SER A 100 0.52 45.66 -3.30
CA SER A 100 1.29 46.24 -2.20
C SER A 100 2.80 46.22 -2.45
N VAL A 101 3.34 45.10 -2.98
CA VAL A 101 4.76 44.98 -3.35
C VAL A 101 5.11 45.95 -4.47
N TYR A 102 4.26 46.06 -5.49
CA TYR A 102 4.45 47.02 -6.58
C TYR A 102 4.50 48.46 -6.07
N SER A 103 3.67 48.82 -5.09
CA SER A 103 3.65 50.16 -4.48
C SER A 103 4.93 50.45 -3.69
N VAL A 104 5.41 49.50 -2.88
CA VAL A 104 6.68 49.64 -2.14
C VAL A 104 7.88 49.69 -3.09
N MET A 105 7.88 48.85 -4.12
CA MET A 105 8.91 48.83 -5.15
C MET A 105 8.91 50.12 -5.97
N GLN A 106 7.73 50.69 -6.26
CA GLN A 106 7.62 51.97 -6.96
C GLN A 106 8.16 53.14 -6.13
N ILE A 107 7.95 53.12 -4.81
CA ILE A 107 8.52 54.12 -3.88
C ILE A 107 10.04 53.96 -3.79
N HIS A 108 10.54 52.72 -3.68
CA HIS A 108 11.97 52.45 -3.64
C HIS A 108 12.66 52.77 -4.97
N ASN A 109 12.01 52.49 -6.10
CA ASN A 109 12.52 52.80 -7.44
C ASN A 109 12.48 54.30 -7.77
N ARG A 110 11.56 55.07 -7.16
CA ARG A 110 11.60 56.54 -7.17
C ARG A 110 12.76 57.05 -6.32
N ARG A 111 12.92 56.52 -5.11
CA ARG A 111 14.01 56.86 -4.19
C ARG A 111 15.41 56.57 -4.76
N ASN A 112 15.59 55.46 -5.48
CA ASN A 112 16.85 55.13 -6.17
C ASN A 112 17.09 55.96 -7.43
N ARG A 113 16.06 56.67 -7.94
CA ARG A 113 16.17 57.58 -9.09
C ARG A 113 16.50 59.01 -8.67
N ASP A 114 16.21 59.37 -7.42
CA ASP A 114 16.40 60.71 -6.86
C ASP A 114 17.69 60.83 -6.03
N ASP A 115 18.56 59.80 -6.03
CA ASP A 115 19.83 59.72 -5.27
C ASP A 115 20.98 60.53 -5.90
N ASP A 116 20.68 61.66 -6.53
CA ASP A 116 21.65 62.63 -7.05
C ASP A 116 21.51 64.02 -6.38
N GLY A 117 20.71 64.16 -5.32
CA GLY A 117 20.53 65.44 -4.63
C GLY A 117 20.20 65.27 -3.14
N GLY A 118 21.16 65.65 -2.29
CA GLY A 118 21.08 65.53 -0.84
C GLY A 118 19.78 66.09 -0.23
N GLY A 119 19.02 65.21 0.42
CA GLY A 119 17.88 65.55 1.26
C GLY A 119 18.09 64.96 2.65
N GLU A 120 18.31 65.84 3.62
CA GLU A 120 18.38 65.56 5.05
C GLU A 120 17.21 64.65 5.47
N LEU A 121 17.54 63.45 5.96
CA LEU A 121 16.56 62.41 6.27
C LEU A 121 15.73 62.82 7.47
N THR A 122 14.47 63.22 7.25
CA THR A 122 13.51 63.48 8.33
C THR A 122 13.26 62.18 9.12
N PRO A 123 13.43 62.16 10.45
CA PRO A 123 13.21 60.96 11.27
C PRO A 123 11.77 60.42 11.17
N THR A 124 10.83 61.26 10.76
CA THR A 124 9.42 60.90 10.52
C THR A 124 9.25 59.94 9.33
N ASP A 125 10.05 60.09 8.27
CA ASP A 125 9.93 59.28 7.05
C ASP A 125 10.49 57.87 7.27
N GLN A 126 11.49 57.73 8.15
CA GLN A 126 12.06 56.44 8.54
C GLN A 126 11.04 55.59 9.31
N ILE A 127 10.24 56.21 10.19
CA ILE A 127 9.22 55.53 10.98
C ILE A 127 8.03 55.13 10.09
N LEU A 128 7.62 55.99 9.16
CA LEU A 128 6.53 55.69 8.23
C LEU A 128 6.92 54.58 7.23
N ALA A 129 8.15 54.59 6.73
CA ALA A 129 8.69 53.53 5.87
C ALA A 129 8.80 52.20 6.62
N ALA A 130 9.31 52.19 7.86
CA ALA A 130 9.39 50.99 8.69
C ALA A 130 8.00 50.39 8.96
N ARG A 131 6.98 51.23 9.19
CA ARG A 131 5.59 50.79 9.37
C ARG A 131 5.04 50.10 8.11
N HIS A 132 5.22 50.71 6.93
CA HIS A 132 4.73 50.10 5.68
C HIS A 132 5.47 48.82 5.31
N LEU A 133 6.77 48.75 5.60
CA LEU A 133 7.56 47.53 5.39
C LEU A 133 7.13 46.41 6.36
N LEU A 134 6.88 46.74 7.63
CA LEU A 134 6.34 45.80 8.62
C LEU A 134 4.94 45.30 8.19
N GLU A 135 4.06 46.20 7.75
CA GLU A 135 2.71 45.88 7.27
C GLU A 135 2.75 44.97 6.02
N ALA A 136 3.63 45.27 5.07
CA ALA A 136 3.84 44.46 3.87
C ALA A 136 4.39 43.06 4.18
N SER A 137 5.38 42.97 5.08
CA SER A 137 5.95 41.68 5.49
C SER A 137 4.94 40.82 6.25
N LEU A 138 4.10 41.42 7.10
CA LEU A 138 3.03 40.70 7.81
C LEU A 138 1.98 40.14 6.84
N MET A 139 1.58 40.92 5.82
CA MET A 139 0.73 40.41 4.74
C MET A 139 1.39 39.24 4.00
N GLY A 140 2.68 39.34 3.67
CA GLY A 140 3.45 38.27 3.02
C GLY A 140 3.53 36.98 3.84
N PHE A 141 3.92 37.05 5.11
CA PHE A 141 3.99 35.88 6.00
C PHE A 141 2.62 35.24 6.25
N SER A 142 1.56 36.04 6.39
CA SER A 142 0.19 35.52 6.55
C SER A 142 -0.29 34.75 5.31
N LEU A 143 0.09 35.23 4.11
CA LEU A 143 -0.18 34.55 2.86
C LEU A 143 0.59 33.25 2.71
N PHE A 144 1.88 33.27 3.05
CA PHE A 144 2.70 32.07 3.04
C PHE A 144 2.13 30.98 3.95
N LEU A 145 1.71 31.35 5.17
CA LEU A 145 1.01 30.45 6.09
C LEU A 145 -0.31 29.92 5.51
N ALA A 146 -1.12 30.76 4.89
CA ALA A 146 -2.36 30.34 4.24
C ALA A 146 -2.11 29.30 3.14
N LEU A 147 -1.10 29.52 2.27
CA LEU A 147 -0.70 28.59 1.22
C LEU A 147 -0.14 27.28 1.78
N MET A 148 0.65 27.33 2.86
CA MET A 148 1.12 26.14 3.57
C MET A 148 -0.05 25.33 4.13
N ILE A 149 -1.03 25.99 4.75
CA ILE A 149 -2.24 25.33 5.27
C ILE A 149 -3.04 24.68 4.13
N ASP A 150 -3.14 25.31 2.97
CA ASP A 150 -3.85 24.74 1.81
C ASP A 150 -3.16 23.53 1.20
N ARG A 151 -1.84 23.59 1.01
CA ARG A 151 -1.03 22.45 0.58
C ARG A 151 -1.13 21.29 1.58
N LEU A 152 -1.05 21.58 2.88
CA LEU A 152 -1.20 20.60 3.96
C LEU A 152 -2.59 19.96 3.95
N HIS A 153 -3.65 20.74 3.73
CA HIS A 153 -5.02 20.23 3.67
C HIS A 153 -5.22 19.27 2.50
N HIS A 154 -4.68 19.60 1.33
CA HIS A 154 -4.74 18.73 0.16
C HIS A 154 -4.05 17.39 0.46
N TYR A 155 -2.83 17.44 1.02
CA TYR A 155 -2.07 16.25 1.41
C TYR A 155 -2.85 15.39 2.42
N ILE A 156 -3.45 16.01 3.44
CA ILE A 156 -4.25 15.32 4.45
C ILE A 156 -5.49 14.65 3.87
N ARG A 157 -6.21 15.33 2.97
CA ARG A 157 -7.40 14.78 2.32
C ARG A 157 -7.05 13.52 1.53
N GLU A 158 -5.96 13.56 0.77
CA GLU A 158 -5.47 12.41 0.02
C GLU A 158 -5.11 11.23 0.93
N LEU A 159 -4.46 11.51 2.06
CA LEU A 159 -4.12 10.52 3.07
C LEU A 159 -5.33 9.94 3.81
N ARG A 160 -6.44 10.67 3.90
CA ARG A 160 -7.72 10.19 4.45
C ARG A 160 -8.40 9.22 3.46
N ILE A 161 -8.33 9.52 2.16
CA ILE A 161 -8.86 8.63 1.11
C ILE A 161 -8.07 7.32 1.08
N ARG A 162 -6.73 7.37 1.12
CA ARG A 162 -5.92 6.13 1.15
C ARG A 162 -6.20 5.25 2.36
N ARG A 163 -6.43 5.84 3.55
CA ARG A 163 -6.80 5.06 4.75
C ARG A 163 -8.20 4.43 4.64
N LYS A 164 -9.19 5.16 4.14
CA LYS A 164 -10.52 4.59 3.88
C LYS A 164 -10.46 3.44 2.88
N ASN A 165 -9.67 3.57 1.83
CA ASN A 165 -9.46 2.51 0.85
C ASN A 165 -8.74 1.30 1.48
N MET A 166 -7.71 1.51 2.29
CA MET A 166 -7.03 0.44 3.03
C MET A 166 -7.97 -0.28 4.01
N GLU A 167 -8.81 0.44 4.74
CA GLU A 167 -9.80 -0.14 5.65
C GLU A 167 -10.87 -0.92 4.88
N ALA A 168 -11.31 -0.44 3.72
CA ALA A 168 -12.23 -1.16 2.84
C ALA A 168 -11.58 -2.45 2.29
N ILE A 169 -10.34 -2.38 1.81
CA ILE A 169 -9.56 -3.53 1.35
C ILE A 169 -9.35 -4.53 2.51
N LYS A 170 -9.06 -4.07 3.72
CA LYS A 170 -8.91 -4.94 4.90
C LYS A 170 -10.22 -5.62 5.29
N LYS A 171 -11.36 -4.94 5.19
CA LYS A 171 -12.68 -5.54 5.42
C LYS A 171 -13.00 -6.59 4.35
N GLN A 172 -12.73 -6.30 3.08
CA GLN A 172 -12.88 -7.25 1.98
C GLN A 172 -11.98 -8.48 2.16
N ASN A 173 -10.71 -8.28 2.54
CA ASN A 173 -9.78 -9.39 2.81
C ASN A 173 -10.26 -10.26 3.97
N ARG A 174 -10.78 -9.68 5.07
CA ARG A 174 -11.35 -10.47 6.17
C ARG A 174 -12.57 -11.29 5.74
N ILE A 175 -13.43 -10.74 4.90
CA ILE A 175 -14.60 -11.45 4.36
C ILE A 175 -14.13 -12.61 3.46
N MET A 176 -13.11 -12.38 2.63
CA MET A 176 -12.53 -13.40 1.74
C MET A 176 -11.75 -14.47 2.51
N GLU A 177 -11.06 -14.10 3.60
CA GLU A 177 -10.34 -15.02 4.49
C GLU A 177 -11.32 -15.92 5.25
N ASN A 178 -12.40 -15.37 5.83
CA ASN A 178 -13.45 -16.17 6.47
C ASN A 178 -14.17 -17.10 5.48
N GLY A 179 -14.38 -16.68 4.23
CA GLY A 179 -14.92 -17.56 3.19
C GLY A 179 -13.95 -18.67 2.77
N LYS A 180 -12.64 -18.38 2.77
CA LYS A 180 -11.59 -19.33 2.42
C LYS A 180 -11.37 -20.39 3.51
N THR A 181 -11.60 -20.08 4.78
CA THR A 181 -11.59 -21.07 5.87
C THR A 181 -12.70 -22.10 5.68
N GLY A 182 -13.90 -21.69 5.26
CA GLY A 182 -14.99 -22.62 4.92
C GLY A 182 -14.62 -23.59 3.80
N ASN A 183 -14.01 -23.08 2.72
CA ASN A 183 -13.53 -23.95 1.63
C ASN A 183 -12.33 -24.82 2.04
N GLN A 184 -11.51 -24.43 3.01
CA GLN A 184 -10.38 -25.26 3.46
C GLN A 184 -10.84 -26.52 4.19
N ASP A 185 -11.92 -26.45 4.95
CA ASP A 185 -12.47 -27.60 5.66
C ASP A 185 -13.14 -28.57 4.68
N GLU A 186 -13.82 -28.07 3.64
CA GLU A 186 -14.34 -28.91 2.54
C GLU A 186 -13.22 -29.54 1.70
N VAL A 187 -12.14 -28.81 1.40
CA VAL A 187 -11.00 -29.35 0.64
C VAL A 187 -10.29 -30.46 1.43
N LYS A 188 -10.13 -30.31 2.75
CA LYS A 188 -9.55 -31.37 3.59
C LYS A 188 -10.44 -32.61 3.63
N ALA A 189 -11.74 -32.44 3.77
CA ALA A 189 -12.68 -33.57 3.75
C ALA A 189 -12.65 -34.31 2.40
N LEU A 190 -12.58 -33.58 1.28
CA LEU A 190 -12.46 -34.16 -0.06
C LEU A 190 -11.11 -34.86 -0.28
N GLU A 191 -10.02 -34.35 0.31
CA GLU A 191 -8.70 -34.96 0.22
C GLU A 191 -8.61 -36.26 1.03
N ASP A 192 -9.24 -36.29 2.22
CA ASP A 192 -9.41 -37.51 3.01
C ASP A 192 -10.23 -38.56 2.23
N GLU A 193 -11.35 -38.16 1.62
CA GLU A 193 -12.14 -39.06 0.77
C GLU A 193 -11.34 -39.59 -0.43
N LEU A 194 -10.55 -38.76 -1.11
CA LEU A 194 -9.69 -39.19 -2.20
C LEU A 194 -8.62 -40.20 -1.75
N SER A 195 -8.05 -40.03 -0.57
CA SER A 195 -7.08 -40.99 -0.02
C SER A 195 -7.72 -42.35 0.23
N THR A 196 -8.90 -42.37 0.88
CA THR A 196 -9.63 -43.61 1.13
C THR A 196 -10.09 -44.30 -0.16
N LEU A 197 -10.48 -43.52 -1.17
CA LEU A 197 -10.89 -44.05 -2.47
C LEU A 197 -9.69 -44.63 -3.22
N LYS A 198 -8.53 -43.97 -3.15
CA LYS A 198 -7.28 -44.45 -3.74
C LYS A 198 -6.82 -45.77 -3.11
N ASP A 199 -6.89 -45.89 -1.79
CA ASP A 199 -6.55 -47.13 -1.08
C ASP A 199 -7.45 -48.29 -1.53
N LYS A 200 -8.77 -48.04 -1.63
CA LYS A 200 -9.72 -49.03 -2.17
C LYS A 200 -9.41 -49.44 -3.60
N ILE A 201 -9.04 -48.48 -4.47
CA ILE A 201 -8.63 -48.79 -5.85
C ILE A 201 -7.39 -49.68 -5.86
N THR A 202 -6.39 -49.40 -5.01
CA THR A 202 -5.18 -50.25 -4.94
C THR A 202 -5.47 -51.64 -4.41
N HIS A 203 -6.33 -51.78 -3.41
CA HIS A 203 -6.77 -53.07 -2.87
C HIS A 203 -7.53 -53.90 -3.92
N LEU A 204 -8.52 -53.29 -4.57
CA LEU A 204 -9.29 -53.97 -5.63
C LEU A 204 -8.40 -54.38 -6.81
N LYS A 205 -7.38 -53.57 -7.12
CA LYS A 205 -6.41 -53.90 -8.16
C LYS A 205 -5.57 -55.13 -7.78
N SER A 206 -5.07 -55.21 -6.55
CA SER A 206 -4.34 -56.40 -6.09
C SER A 206 -5.23 -57.65 -6.04
N GLU A 207 -6.48 -57.50 -5.63
CA GLU A 207 -7.45 -58.61 -5.59
C GLU A 207 -7.76 -59.13 -7.00
N LEU A 208 -7.86 -58.23 -7.98
CA LEU A 208 -8.04 -58.59 -9.39
C LEU A 208 -6.79 -59.28 -9.97
N ASP A 209 -5.58 -58.78 -9.65
CA ASP A 209 -4.32 -59.40 -10.07
C ASP A 209 -4.12 -60.80 -9.43
N GLU A 210 -4.57 -61.00 -8.19
CA GLU A 210 -4.54 -62.31 -7.53
C GLU A 210 -5.55 -63.28 -8.17
N LYS A 211 -6.80 -62.83 -8.36
CA LYS A 211 -7.85 -63.65 -9.00
C LYS A 211 -7.54 -64.02 -10.44
N THR A 212 -6.86 -63.16 -11.19
CA THR A 212 -6.43 -63.47 -12.56
C THR A 212 -5.32 -64.52 -12.60
N LYS A 213 -4.37 -64.49 -11.66
CA LYS A 213 -3.37 -65.56 -11.51
C LYS A 213 -4.02 -66.88 -11.10
N GLU A 214 -4.91 -66.85 -10.10
CA GLU A 214 -5.65 -68.04 -9.65
C GLU A 214 -6.47 -68.65 -10.80
N ALA A 215 -7.13 -67.82 -11.61
CA ALA A 215 -7.86 -68.27 -12.80
C ALA A 215 -6.94 -68.88 -13.87
N SER A 216 -5.77 -68.26 -14.13
CA SER A 216 -4.78 -68.80 -15.07
C SER A 216 -4.20 -70.13 -14.60
N ASP A 217 -3.90 -70.28 -13.32
CA ASP A 217 -3.38 -71.52 -12.73
C ASP A 217 -4.44 -72.63 -12.77
N ALA A 218 -5.71 -72.28 -12.48
CA ALA A 218 -6.84 -73.19 -12.61
C ALA A 218 -7.07 -73.63 -14.07
N GLU A 219 -6.93 -72.73 -15.04
CA GLU A 219 -7.02 -73.04 -16.47
C GLU A 219 -5.88 -73.97 -16.93
N ALA A 220 -4.64 -73.71 -16.49
CA ALA A 220 -3.50 -74.57 -16.75
C ALA A 220 -3.71 -75.99 -16.17
N ASN A 221 -4.27 -76.08 -14.97
CA ASN A 221 -4.61 -77.37 -14.36
C ASN A 221 -5.74 -78.09 -15.12
N ALA A 222 -6.80 -77.37 -15.51
CA ALA A 222 -7.89 -77.93 -16.29
C ALA A 222 -7.42 -78.46 -17.66
N THR A 223 -6.53 -77.74 -18.34
CA THR A 223 -5.94 -78.18 -19.61
C THR A 223 -5.00 -79.37 -19.44
N ALA A 224 -4.25 -79.44 -18.34
CA ALA A 224 -3.42 -80.60 -18.01
C ALA A 224 -4.27 -81.85 -17.75
N MET A 225 -5.32 -81.73 -16.93
CA MET A 225 -6.27 -82.83 -16.69
C MET A 225 -6.98 -83.27 -17.98
N LYS A 226 -7.36 -82.33 -18.84
CA LYS A 226 -7.92 -82.63 -20.15
C LYS A 226 -6.96 -83.48 -21.00
N LYS A 227 -5.69 -83.06 -21.13
CA LYS A 227 -4.66 -83.85 -21.85
C LYS A 227 -4.44 -85.22 -21.24
N GLN A 228 -4.46 -85.32 -19.91
CA GLN A 228 -4.34 -86.60 -19.22
C GLN A 228 -5.52 -87.52 -19.56
N SER A 229 -6.75 -86.99 -19.58
CA SER A 229 -7.93 -87.76 -19.95
C SER A 229 -7.94 -88.18 -21.42
N GLU A 230 -7.46 -87.33 -22.34
CA GLU A 230 -7.27 -87.66 -23.76
C GLU A 230 -6.22 -88.78 -23.94
N GLY A 231 -5.12 -88.73 -23.18
CA GLY A 231 -4.11 -89.79 -23.16
C GLY A 231 -4.65 -91.14 -22.69
N PHE A 232 -5.46 -91.14 -21.62
CA PHE A 232 -6.14 -92.36 -21.15
C PHE A 232 -7.13 -92.92 -22.17
N LEU A 233 -7.82 -92.06 -22.93
CA LEU A 233 -8.76 -92.47 -23.96
C LEU A 233 -8.03 -93.18 -25.12
N LEU A 234 -6.88 -92.67 -25.55
CA LEU A 234 -6.06 -93.31 -26.58
C LEU A 234 -5.50 -94.68 -26.15
N GLU A 235 -5.04 -94.80 -24.90
CA GLU A 235 -4.60 -96.10 -24.35
C GLU A 235 -5.76 -97.09 -24.23
N TYR A 236 -6.96 -96.61 -23.88
CA TYR A 236 -8.16 -97.43 -23.85
C TYR A 236 -8.49 -97.98 -25.24
N ASP A 237 -8.48 -97.14 -26.27
CA ASP A 237 -8.75 -97.56 -27.66
C ASP A 237 -7.70 -98.57 -28.16
N ARG A 238 -6.42 -98.34 -27.87
CA ARG A 238 -5.33 -99.26 -28.21
C ARG A 238 -5.50 -100.63 -27.53
N LEU A 239 -5.79 -100.66 -26.22
CA LEU A 239 -6.03 -101.90 -25.47
C LEU A 239 -7.26 -102.65 -25.97
N LEU A 240 -8.29 -101.94 -26.42
CA LEU A 240 -9.47 -102.52 -27.05
C LEU A 240 -9.09 -103.23 -28.36
N GLU A 241 -8.28 -102.60 -29.20
CA GLU A 241 -7.80 -103.16 -30.46
C GLU A 241 -6.91 -104.38 -30.23
N GLU A 242 -5.97 -104.33 -29.28
CA GLU A 242 -5.15 -105.48 -28.88
C GLU A 242 -6.02 -106.64 -28.38
N ASN A 243 -7.05 -106.38 -27.57
CA ASN A 243 -8.01 -107.40 -27.13
C ASN A 243 -8.77 -108.04 -28.29
N GLN A 244 -9.23 -107.24 -29.26
CA GLN A 244 -9.89 -107.76 -30.46
C GLN A 244 -8.94 -108.61 -31.30
N ASN A 245 -7.67 -108.19 -31.44
CA ASN A 245 -6.65 -108.93 -32.15
C ASN A 245 -6.33 -110.27 -31.47
N PHE A 246 -6.18 -110.30 -30.14
CA PHE A 246 -6.01 -111.55 -29.39
C PHE A 246 -7.20 -112.50 -29.57
N ARG A 247 -8.44 -111.99 -29.57
CA ARG A 247 -9.62 -112.81 -29.88
C ARG A 247 -9.58 -113.38 -31.30
N ALA A 248 -9.16 -112.60 -32.29
CA ALA A 248 -9.01 -113.07 -33.67
C ALA A 248 -7.92 -114.14 -33.80
N GLN A 249 -6.77 -113.96 -33.12
CA GLN A 249 -5.69 -114.94 -33.08
C GLN A 249 -6.17 -116.26 -32.47
N LEU A 250 -6.87 -116.23 -31.33
CA LEU A 250 -7.43 -117.42 -30.69
C LEU A 250 -8.41 -118.16 -31.61
N GLN A 251 -9.36 -117.47 -32.23
CA GLN A 251 -10.29 -118.08 -33.19
C GLN A 251 -9.56 -118.73 -34.38
N SER A 252 -8.50 -118.10 -34.88
CA SER A 252 -7.69 -118.65 -35.97
C SER A 252 -6.92 -119.90 -35.55
N SER A 253 -6.39 -119.93 -34.31
CA SER A 253 -5.69 -121.09 -33.74
C SER A 253 -6.65 -122.25 -33.51
N GLU A 254 -7.84 -121.98 -32.97
CA GLU A 254 -8.88 -123.02 -32.79
C GLU A 254 -9.31 -123.63 -34.13
N ARG A 255 -9.47 -122.82 -35.18
CA ARG A 255 -9.77 -123.31 -36.53
C ARG A 255 -8.64 -124.18 -37.09
N ARG A 256 -7.38 -123.77 -36.87
CA ARG A 256 -6.19 -124.53 -37.29
C ARG A 256 -6.12 -125.89 -36.58
N SER A 257 -6.35 -125.93 -35.26
CA SER A 257 -6.34 -127.18 -34.49
C SER A 257 -7.50 -128.12 -34.84
N ARG A 258 -8.62 -127.61 -35.35
CA ARG A 258 -9.76 -128.41 -35.84
C ARG A 258 -9.56 -129.00 -37.24
N ALA A 259 -8.56 -128.53 -37.99
CA ALA A 259 -8.28 -128.99 -39.35
C ALA A 259 -7.18 -130.08 -39.42
N ILE A 260 -6.61 -130.44 -38.26
CA ILE A 260 -5.64 -131.54 -38.05
C ILE A 260 -6.40 -132.68 -37.37
#